data_AF-A0A562TR03-F1
#
_entry.id   AF-A0A562TR03-F1
#
_cell.length_a   1.000
_cell.length_b   1.000
_cell.length_c   1.000
_cell.angle_alpha   90.00
_cell.angle_beta   90.00
_cell.angle_gamma   90.00
#
_symmetry.space_group_name_H-M   'P 1'
#
loop_
_entity.id
_entity.type
_entity.pdbx_description
1 polymer ?
#
loop_
_entity_poly.entity_id
_entity_poly.type
_entity_poly.pdbx_seq_one_letter_code
_entity_poly.pdbx_strand_id
1 'polypeptide(L)'
;MLQTMKLIITLLICLSMACINSQAQQRLFTFTVNTKNYQVNETKLNEFFGEVFIDLTQRGITKLKYFELWQDSFERWKNTCLFGHFTFTTYSSLMGSVSYSGQISREDLGLNDDGSTPKGNPNNKNNNRLRTSYLTGYMEFYIINNVTEFRVTTH
;
A
#
# COMPACT_ATOMS: atom_id res chain seq x y z
N MET A 1 22.16 -13.16 -14.81
CA MET A 1 22.53 -13.07 -13.37
C MET A 1 21.68 -12.07 -12.60
N LEU A 2 21.48 -10.84 -13.08
CA LEU A 2 20.69 -9.82 -12.34
C LEU A 2 19.19 -10.16 -12.22
N GLN A 3 18.59 -10.79 -13.24
CA GLN A 3 17.19 -11.25 -13.21
C GLN A 3 16.97 -12.43 -12.24
N THR A 4 17.92 -13.36 -12.16
CA THR A 4 17.83 -14.51 -11.25
C THR A 4 17.96 -14.10 -9.78
N MET A 5 18.77 -13.09 -9.47
CA MET A 5 18.83 -12.51 -8.11
C MET A 5 17.55 -11.77 -7.71
N LYS A 6 16.89 -11.07 -8.64
CA LYS A 6 15.58 -10.44 -8.40
C LYS A 6 14.54 -11.49 -7.98
N LEU A 7 14.49 -12.61 -8.71
CA LEU A 7 13.54 -13.69 -8.43
C LEU A 7 13.76 -14.32 -7.05
N ILE A 8 15.03 -14.54 -6.65
CA ILE A 8 15.39 -15.19 -5.38
C ILE A 8 15.06 -14.31 -4.17
N ILE A 9 15.32 -13.00 -4.26
CA ILE A 9 15.01 -12.06 -3.17
C ILE A 9 13.49 -11.88 -3.02
N THR A 10 12.77 -11.75 -4.14
CA THR A 10 11.29 -11.74 -4.13
C THR A 10 10.75 -13.04 -3.54
N LEU A 11 11.30 -14.20 -3.92
CA LEU A 11 10.89 -15.48 -3.34
C LEU A 11 11.16 -15.55 -1.84
N LEU A 12 12.33 -15.11 -1.35
CA LEU A 12 12.69 -15.20 0.07
C LEU A 12 11.78 -14.31 0.94
N ILE A 13 11.48 -13.11 0.45
CA ILE A 13 10.58 -12.18 1.14
C ILE A 13 9.15 -12.76 1.16
N CYS A 14 8.64 -13.26 0.02
CA CYS A 14 7.32 -13.89 -0.06
C CYS A 14 7.23 -15.19 0.79
N LEU A 15 8.28 -16.01 0.83
CA LEU A 15 8.34 -17.25 1.62
C LEU A 15 8.35 -16.98 3.12
N SER A 16 9.07 -15.95 3.58
CA SER A 16 9.05 -15.55 4.99
C SER A 16 7.66 -15.06 5.44
N MET A 17 6.88 -14.47 4.54
CA MET A 17 5.51 -14.02 4.81
C MET A 17 4.47 -15.15 4.70
N ALA A 18 4.72 -16.18 3.89
CA ALA A 18 3.81 -17.33 3.74
C ALA A 18 3.84 -18.29 4.94
N CYS A 19 4.97 -18.42 5.64
CA CYS A 19 5.16 -19.42 6.71
C CYS A 19 4.47 -19.10 8.06
N ILE A 20 3.72 -18.00 8.18
CA ILE A 20 3.05 -17.61 9.43
C ILE A 20 1.55 -18.03 9.46
N ASN A 21 0.98 -18.55 8.36
CA ASN A 21 -0.48 -18.65 8.19
C ASN A 21 -1.08 -20.06 8.16
N SER A 22 -0.97 -20.82 9.25
CA SER A 22 -1.95 -21.88 9.53
C SER A 22 -2.85 -21.45 10.68
N GLN A 23 -4.09 -21.05 10.36
CA GLN A 23 -5.20 -20.66 11.25
C GLN A 23 -5.41 -19.18 11.61
N ALA A 24 -4.91 -18.22 10.84
CA ALA A 24 -5.40 -16.84 10.95
C ALA A 24 -6.71 -16.67 10.17
N GLN A 25 -7.76 -16.21 10.85
CA GLN A 25 -9.01 -15.73 10.26
C GLN A 25 -8.67 -14.78 9.11
N GLN A 26 -9.06 -15.11 7.87
CA GLN A 26 -8.71 -14.33 6.68
C GLN A 26 -9.21 -12.89 6.85
N ARG A 27 -8.30 -11.96 7.14
CA ARG A 27 -8.63 -10.54 7.22
C ARG A 27 -8.91 -10.03 5.81
N LEU A 28 -10.09 -9.45 5.63
CA LEU A 28 -10.52 -8.83 4.38
C LEU A 28 -10.52 -7.31 4.57
N PHE A 29 -9.85 -6.62 3.66
CA PHE A 29 -9.71 -5.18 3.61
C PHE A 29 -10.56 -4.65 2.46
N THR A 30 -11.33 -3.59 2.69
CA THR A 30 -12.26 -3.04 1.69
C THR A 30 -11.78 -1.69 1.19
N PHE A 31 -11.67 -1.58 -0.13
CA PHE A 31 -11.26 -0.36 -0.82
C PHE A 31 -12.28 -0.01 -1.90
N THR A 32 -12.68 1.26 -1.98
CA THR A 32 -13.50 1.77 -3.08
C THR A 32 -12.62 2.52 -4.06
N VAL A 33 -12.60 2.14 -5.33
CA VAL A 33 -11.93 2.89 -6.41
C VAL A 33 -12.95 3.18 -7.50
N ASN A 34 -13.12 4.45 -7.88
CA ASN A 34 -14.08 4.87 -8.92
C ASN A 34 -15.47 4.26 -8.73
N THR A 35 -16.00 4.40 -7.51
CA THR A 35 -17.31 3.88 -7.08
C THR A 35 -17.46 2.35 -7.08
N LYS A 36 -16.39 1.58 -7.30
CA LYS A 36 -16.40 0.12 -7.19
C LYS A 36 -15.72 -0.33 -5.91
N ASN A 37 -16.32 -1.28 -5.21
CA ASN A 37 -15.74 -1.88 -4.01
C ASN A 37 -14.88 -3.10 -4.36
N TYR A 38 -13.71 -3.17 -3.74
CA TYR A 38 -12.72 -4.22 -3.88
C TYR A 38 -12.41 -4.80 -2.51
N GLN A 39 -12.46 -6.12 -2.41
CA GLN A 39 -11.98 -6.84 -1.23
C GLN A 39 -10.62 -7.45 -1.50
N VAL A 40 -9.67 -7.11 -0.64
CA VAL A 40 -8.28 -7.58 -0.67
C VAL A 40 -8.06 -8.41 0.58
N ASN A 41 -7.44 -9.58 0.46
CA ASN A 41 -7.06 -10.38 1.63
C ASN A 41 -5.66 -9.99 2.13
N GLU A 42 -5.33 -10.37 3.37
CA GLU A 42 -4.04 -10.02 3.97
C GLU A 42 -2.82 -10.52 3.18
N THR A 43 -2.90 -11.71 2.58
CA THR A 43 -1.82 -12.25 1.74
C THR A 43 -1.51 -11.31 0.57
N LYS A 44 -2.55 -10.86 -0.16
CA LYS A 44 -2.41 -9.91 -1.26
C LYS A 44 -1.92 -8.53 -0.80
N LEU A 45 -2.30 -8.11 0.39
CA LEU A 45 -1.82 -6.84 0.94
C LEU A 45 -0.33 -6.90 1.35
N ASN A 46 0.15 -8.07 1.79
CA ASN A 46 1.56 -8.30 2.08
C ASN A 46 2.39 -8.41 0.79
N GLU A 47 1.87 -9.07 -0.26
CA GLU A 47 2.47 -9.08 -1.62
C GLU A 47 2.63 -7.65 -2.14
N PHE A 48 1.56 -6.85 -2.06
CA PHE A 48 1.56 -5.43 -2.37
C PHE A 48 2.71 -4.67 -1.69
N PHE A 49 2.89 -4.84 -0.37
CA PHE A 49 3.98 -4.14 0.34
C PHE A 49 5.36 -4.52 -0.22
N GLY A 50 5.58 -5.81 -0.49
CA GLY A 50 6.82 -6.29 -1.10
C GLY A 50 7.10 -5.62 -2.44
N GLU A 51 6.10 -5.56 -3.32
CA GLU A 51 6.20 -4.90 -4.62
C GLU A 51 6.50 -3.41 -4.51
N VAL A 52 5.76 -2.70 -3.64
CA VAL A 52 5.98 -1.27 -3.40
C VAL A 52 7.38 -0.99 -2.88
N PHE A 53 7.85 -1.75 -1.89
CA PHE A 53 9.17 -1.51 -1.31
C PHE A 53 10.30 -1.75 -2.33
N ILE A 54 10.15 -2.77 -3.18
CA ILE A 54 11.09 -3.04 -4.27
C ILE A 54 11.10 -1.88 -5.26
N ASP A 55 9.94 -1.42 -5.72
CA ASP A 55 9.85 -0.31 -6.68
C ASP A 55 10.42 0.99 -6.11
N LEU A 56 10.07 1.34 -4.86
CA LEU A 56 10.63 2.51 -4.17
C LEU A 56 12.14 2.43 -4.01
N THR A 57 12.70 1.23 -3.82
CA THR A 57 14.15 1.02 -3.78
C THR A 57 14.78 1.25 -5.15
N GLN A 58 14.16 0.74 -6.23
CA GLN A 58 14.64 0.93 -7.60
C GLN A 58 14.59 2.40 -8.05
N ARG A 59 13.57 3.14 -7.61
CA ARG A 59 13.41 4.58 -7.84
C ARG A 59 14.33 5.45 -6.97
N GLY A 60 15.11 4.84 -6.06
CA GLY A 60 16.03 5.56 -5.16
C GLY A 60 15.35 6.33 -4.02
N ILE A 61 14.05 6.07 -3.76
CA ILE A 61 13.28 6.72 -2.70
C ILE A 61 13.64 6.11 -1.33
N THR A 62 13.90 4.80 -1.29
CA THR A 62 14.35 4.05 -0.10
C THR A 62 15.53 3.12 -0.42
N LYS A 63 15.99 2.37 0.59
CA LYS A 63 17.06 1.37 0.49
C LYS A 63 16.70 0.17 1.37
N LEU A 64 17.26 -1.00 1.05
CA LEU A 64 17.04 -2.24 1.82
C LEU A 64 17.25 -2.08 3.33
N LYS A 65 18.25 -1.30 3.77
CA LYS A 65 18.52 -1.03 5.19
C LYS A 65 17.38 -0.32 5.94
N TYR A 66 16.40 0.22 5.23
CA TYR A 66 15.22 0.87 5.81
C TYR A 66 13.98 -0.03 5.78
N PHE A 67 14.11 -1.31 5.41
CA PHE A 67 12.97 -2.22 5.29
C PHE A 67 12.12 -2.27 6.55
N GLU A 68 12.72 -2.47 7.72
CA GLU A 68 12.01 -2.52 9.01
C GLU A 68 11.20 -1.24 9.27
N LEU A 69 11.78 -0.06 8.98
CA LEU A 69 11.08 1.22 9.13
C LEU A 69 9.85 1.32 8.22
N TRP A 70 9.96 0.83 6.99
CA TRP A 70 8.85 0.82 6.04
C TRP A 70 7.80 -0.23 6.39
N GLN A 71 8.23 -1.39 6.91
CA GLN A 71 7.35 -2.44 7.40
C GLN A 71 6.54 -1.95 8.60
N ASP A 72 7.15 -1.24 9.55
CA ASP A 72 6.44 -0.62 10.68
C ASP A 72 5.35 0.35 10.22
N SER A 73 5.65 1.18 9.21
CA SER A 73 4.67 2.09 8.64
C SER A 73 3.57 1.35 7.87
N PHE A 74 3.91 0.27 7.18
CA PHE A 74 2.94 -0.58 6.50
C PHE A 74 2.00 -1.27 7.47
N GLU A 75 2.49 -1.84 8.57
CA GLU A 75 1.64 -2.49 9.57
C GLU A 75 0.67 -1.50 10.22
N ARG A 76 1.12 -0.26 10.50
CA ARG A 76 0.24 0.81 10.98
C ARG A 76 -0.85 1.14 9.95
N TRP A 77 -0.46 1.36 8.70
CA TRP A 77 -1.39 1.67 7.62
C TRP A 77 -2.37 0.52 7.36
N LYS A 78 -1.91 -0.73 7.34
CA LYS A 78 -2.73 -1.94 7.22
C LYS A 78 -3.77 -2.04 8.34
N ASN A 79 -3.38 -1.76 9.58
CA ASN A 79 -4.33 -1.73 10.70
C ASN A 79 -5.40 -0.65 10.49
N THR A 80 -5.04 0.53 10.00
CA THR A 80 -6.02 1.54 9.61
C THR A 80 -6.96 1.04 8.51
N CYS A 81 -6.44 0.35 7.48
CA CYS A 81 -7.26 -0.27 6.42
C CYS A 81 -8.23 -1.35 6.91
N LEU A 82 -7.96 -1.97 8.06
CA LEU A 82 -8.85 -2.99 8.62
C LEU A 82 -10.11 -2.38 9.23
N PHE A 83 -9.99 -1.20 9.83
CA PHE A 83 -11.08 -0.52 10.54
C PHE A 83 -11.70 0.64 9.74
N GLY A 84 -11.00 1.12 8.71
CA GLY A 84 -11.44 2.21 7.85
C GLY A 84 -11.96 1.74 6.49
N HIS A 85 -12.78 2.58 5.85
CA HIS A 85 -13.17 2.40 4.46
C HIS A 85 -12.39 3.41 3.58
N PHE A 86 -11.47 2.90 2.77
CA PHE A 86 -10.63 3.72 1.90
C PHE A 86 -11.33 3.97 0.57
N THR A 87 -11.64 5.23 0.27
CA THR A 87 -12.25 5.64 -0.99
C THR A 87 -11.28 6.46 -1.84
N PHE A 88 -11.01 5.96 -3.03
CA PHE A 88 -10.17 6.58 -4.05
C PHE A 88 -11.05 7.06 -5.21
N THR A 89 -10.88 8.32 -5.59
CA THR A 89 -11.50 8.86 -6.80
C THR A 89 -10.38 9.25 -7.76
N THR A 90 -10.21 8.48 -8.84
CA THR A 90 -9.24 8.86 -9.89
C THR A 90 -9.89 9.83 -10.85
N TYR A 91 -9.32 11.03 -11.00
CA TYR A 91 -9.70 11.98 -12.04
C TYR A 91 -8.61 12.05 -13.12
N SER A 92 -8.79 11.30 -14.22
CA SER A 92 -7.94 11.29 -15.42
C SER A 92 -6.47 10.89 -15.20
N SER A 93 -5.78 10.54 -16.28
CA SER A 93 -4.47 9.86 -16.36
C SER A 93 -3.25 10.64 -15.85
N LEU A 94 -3.45 11.67 -15.02
CA LEU A 94 -2.39 12.44 -14.38
C LEU A 94 -2.51 12.29 -12.87
N MET A 95 -1.43 11.82 -12.24
CA MET A 95 -1.19 11.67 -10.78
C MET A 95 -1.37 12.97 -9.95
N GLY A 96 -2.08 13.99 -10.45
CA GLY A 96 -2.10 15.34 -9.90
C GLY A 96 -3.26 15.67 -8.97
N SER A 97 -4.31 14.85 -8.90
CA SER A 97 -5.47 15.16 -8.06
C SER A 97 -6.17 13.89 -7.58
N VAL A 98 -5.60 13.27 -6.54
CA VAL A 98 -6.32 12.28 -5.73
C VAL A 98 -7.24 13.07 -4.81
N SER A 99 -8.53 13.16 -5.15
CA SER A 99 -9.53 13.69 -4.24
C SER A 99 -10.02 12.57 -3.35
N TYR A 100 -9.95 12.77 -2.05
CA TYR A 100 -10.51 11.87 -1.07
C TYR A 100 -11.87 12.38 -0.59
N SER A 101 -12.90 11.54 -0.72
CA SER A 101 -14.18 11.73 -0.05
C SER A 101 -14.58 10.39 0.55
N GLY A 102 -14.38 10.24 1.85
CA GLY A 102 -14.70 9.01 2.57
C GLY A 102 -14.75 9.21 4.08
N GLN A 103 -14.95 8.11 4.80
CA GLN A 103 -15.09 8.07 6.25
C GLN A 103 -13.75 8.13 7.02
N ILE A 104 -12.61 8.21 6.32
CA ILE A 104 -11.26 8.25 6.89
C ILE A 104 -10.70 9.67 6.94
N SER A 105 -9.79 9.93 7.88
CA SER A 105 -9.16 11.25 7.99
C SER A 105 -8.09 11.45 6.89
N ARG A 106 -7.78 12.72 6.58
CA ARG A 106 -6.65 13.05 5.69
C ARG A 106 -5.31 12.53 6.21
N GLU A 107 -5.15 12.52 7.53
CA GLU A 107 -3.93 12.03 8.18
C GLU A 107 -3.72 10.53 7.93
N ASP A 108 -4.80 9.74 7.96
CA ASP A 108 -4.77 8.30 7.70
C ASP A 108 -4.36 7.95 6.26
N LEU A 109 -4.57 8.89 5.33
CA LEU A 109 -4.10 8.81 3.94
C LEU A 109 -2.65 9.27 3.76
N GLY A 110 -2.01 9.70 4.85
CA GLY A 110 -0.69 10.31 4.82
C GLY A 110 -0.70 11.71 4.22
N LEU A 111 -1.80 12.45 4.28
CA LEU A 111 -1.91 13.83 3.79
C LEU A 111 -1.83 14.84 4.93
N ASN A 112 -1.43 16.07 4.59
CA ASN A 112 -1.56 17.22 5.47
C ASN A 112 -3.03 17.68 5.57
N ASP A 113 -3.31 18.59 6.50
CA ASP A 113 -4.66 19.11 6.74
C ASP A 113 -5.23 19.82 5.51
N ASP A 114 -4.36 20.47 4.73
CA ASP A 114 -4.66 21.12 3.45
C ASP A 114 -4.82 20.13 2.28
N GLY A 115 -4.65 18.82 2.52
CA GLY A 115 -4.72 17.77 1.51
C GLY A 115 -3.42 17.57 0.71
N SER A 116 -2.36 18.34 0.98
CA SER A 116 -1.08 18.18 0.29
C SER A 116 -0.29 16.97 0.80
N THR A 117 0.56 16.41 -0.06
CA THR A 117 1.52 15.38 0.34
C THR A 117 2.64 15.98 1.22
N PRO A 118 2.99 15.34 2.35
CA PRO A 118 4.13 15.75 3.17
C PRO A 118 5.44 15.76 2.36
N LYS A 119 6.35 16.67 2.69
CA LYS A 119 7.66 16.78 2.03
C LYS A 119 8.79 16.18 2.88
N GLY A 120 9.96 16.02 2.27
CA GLY A 120 11.20 15.62 2.95
C GLY A 120 11.59 14.17 2.72
N ASN A 121 12.47 13.64 3.59
CA ASN A 121 13.01 12.29 3.44
C ASN A 121 12.05 11.25 4.06
N PRO A 122 11.51 10.29 3.29
CA PRO A 122 10.63 9.25 3.82
C PRO A 122 11.38 8.25 4.73
N ASN A 123 12.72 8.20 4.67
CA ASN A 123 13.55 7.33 5.51
C ASN A 123 13.91 7.98 6.87
N ASN A 124 13.43 9.20 7.13
CA ASN A 124 13.45 9.74 8.49
C ASN A 124 12.37 9.02 9.31
N LYS A 125 12.73 8.42 10.45
CA LYS A 125 11.81 7.67 11.30
C LYS A 125 10.53 8.44 11.65
N ASN A 126 10.65 9.75 11.83
CA ASN A 126 9.53 10.62 12.21
C ASN A 126 8.60 10.95 11.03
N ASN A 127 8.99 10.67 9.80
CA ASN A 127 8.20 10.98 8.61
C ASN A 127 7.29 9.80 8.19
N ASN A 128 6.53 9.26 9.14
CA ASN A 128 5.56 8.20 8.88
C ASN A 128 4.51 8.64 7.86
N ARG A 129 4.05 9.89 7.96
CA ARG A 129 3.00 10.44 7.11
C ARG A 129 3.37 10.37 5.62
N LEU A 130 4.61 10.70 5.25
CA LEU A 130 5.07 10.56 3.86
C LEU A 130 5.10 9.09 3.41
N ARG A 131 5.55 8.17 4.26
CA ARG A 131 5.52 6.72 3.93
C ARG A 131 4.08 6.22 3.73
N THR A 132 3.15 6.64 4.59
CA THR A 132 1.72 6.37 4.44
C THR A 132 1.15 6.92 3.13
N SER A 133 1.58 8.11 2.71
CA SER A 133 1.17 8.70 1.42
C SER A 133 1.63 7.84 0.23
N TYR A 134 2.87 7.34 0.26
CA TYR A 134 3.36 6.40 -0.75
C TYR A 134 2.51 5.11 -0.77
N LEU A 135 2.29 4.47 0.37
CA LEU A 135 1.49 3.24 0.46
C LEU A 135 0.07 3.46 -0.07
N THR A 136 -0.57 4.57 0.32
CA THR A 136 -1.93 4.90 -0.11
C THR A 136 -2.01 5.11 -1.62
N GLY A 137 -1.08 5.87 -2.21
CA GLY A 137 -1.04 6.10 -3.65
C GLY A 137 -0.76 4.81 -4.44
N TYR A 138 0.21 4.00 -3.99
CA TYR A 138 0.49 2.73 -4.67
C TYR A 138 -0.67 1.75 -4.56
N MET A 139 -1.45 1.75 -3.48
CA MET A 139 -2.59 0.84 -3.35
C MET A 139 -3.68 1.12 -4.39
N GLU A 140 -3.96 2.40 -4.65
CA GLU A 140 -4.87 2.80 -5.74
C GLU A 140 -4.38 2.24 -7.08
N PHE A 141 -3.10 2.44 -7.41
CA PHE A 141 -2.50 1.87 -8.63
C PHE A 141 -2.53 0.35 -8.66
N TYR A 142 -2.26 -0.31 -7.53
CA TYR A 142 -2.23 -1.76 -7.42
C TYR A 142 -3.61 -2.35 -7.68
N ILE A 143 -4.67 -1.74 -7.14
CA ILE A 143 -6.05 -2.15 -7.40
C ILE A 143 -6.41 -2.01 -8.88
N ILE A 144 -6.09 -0.86 -9.48
CA ILE A 144 -6.42 -0.57 -10.89
C ILE A 144 -5.72 -1.53 -11.86
N ASN A 145 -4.47 -1.90 -11.57
CA ASN A 145 -3.69 -2.77 -12.47
C ASN A 145 -3.93 -4.27 -12.22
N ASN A 146 -4.45 -4.66 -11.04
CA ASN A 146 -4.69 -6.06 -10.70
C ASN A 146 -6.18 -6.37 -10.44
N VAL A 147 -7.08 -5.62 -11.08
CA VAL A 147 -8.56 -5.73 -10.90
C VAL A 147 -9.06 -7.18 -10.96
N THR A 148 -8.48 -8.02 -11.82
CA THR A 148 -8.86 -9.44 -11.99
C THR A 148 -8.54 -10.33 -10.79
N GLU A 149 -7.63 -9.89 -9.92
CA GLU A 149 -7.21 -10.64 -8.72
C GLU A 149 -8.01 -10.29 -7.47
N PHE A 150 -8.88 -9.27 -7.57
CA PHE A 150 -9.70 -8.81 -6.45
C PHE A 150 -11.15 -9.24 -6.62
N ARG A 151 -11.82 -9.51 -5.48
CA ARG A 151 -13.28 -9.67 -5.49
C ARG A 151 -13.90 -8.28 -5.61
N VAL A 152 -14.51 -8.01 -6.77
CA VAL A 152 -15.33 -6.83 -6.98
C VAL A 152 -16.71 -7.11 -6.40
N THR A 153 -17.15 -6.32 -5.42
CA THR A 153 -18.53 -6.38 -4.92
C THR A 153 -19.33 -5.28 -5.61
N THR A 154 -20.19 -5.67 -6.55
CA THR A 154 -21.20 -4.77 -7.12
C THR A 154 -22.30 -4.54 -6.10
N HIS A 155 -22.56 -3.28 -5.74
CA HIS A 155 -23.82 -2.87 -5.14
C HIS A 155 -24.73 -2.33 -6.23
#